data_AF-Q6LBJ1-F1
#
_entry.id   AF-Q6LBJ1-F1
#
_cell.length_a   1.000
_cell.length_b   1.000
_cell.length_c   1.000
_cell.angle_alpha   90.00
_cell.angle_beta   90.00
_cell.angle_gamma   90.00
#
_symmetry.space_group_name_H-M   'P 1'
#
loop_
_entity.id
_entity.type
_entity.pdbx_description
1 polymer ?
#
loop_
_entity_poly.entity_id
_entity_poly.type
_entity_poly.pdbx_seq_one_letter_code
_entity_poly.pdbx_strand_id
1 'polypeptide(L)'
;IDAKKDQLADARRDLKSAKADAKVMKDAKTKKVVESKKKAVQRLEEQLMKLEVQATDREENKQIALGTSKLNYLDPRITVAWCKKWGVPIEKIYNKTQREKFAWAIDMTDEDYEF
;
A
#
# COMPACT_ATOMS: atom_id res chain seq x y z
N ILE A 1 -9.49 12.91 1.15
CA ILE A 1 -9.98 11.59 0.70
C ILE A 1 -11.15 11.76 -0.26
N ASP A 2 -12.10 12.65 0.05
CA ASP A 2 -13.31 12.87 -0.76
C ASP A 2 -13.03 13.27 -2.21
N ALA A 3 -12.13 14.24 -2.43
CA ALA A 3 -11.71 14.59 -3.80
C ALA A 3 -11.14 13.41 -4.60
N LYS A 4 -10.54 12.41 -3.92
CA LYS A 4 -10.04 11.19 -4.57
C LYS A 4 -11.15 10.19 -4.86
N LYS A 5 -12.17 10.12 -4.00
CA LYS A 5 -13.41 9.36 -4.25
C LYS A 5 -14.17 9.92 -5.45
N ASP A 6 -14.23 11.24 -5.58
CA ASP A 6 -14.86 11.91 -6.73
C ASP A 6 -14.10 11.59 -8.03
N GLN A 7 -12.78 11.71 -8.05
CA GLN A 7 -11.94 11.33 -9.20
C GLN A 7 -12.14 9.85 -9.60
N LEU A 8 -12.26 8.96 -8.63
CA LEU A 8 -12.52 7.54 -8.88
C LEU A 8 -13.94 7.31 -9.45
N ALA A 9 -14.93 8.01 -8.93
CA ALA A 9 -16.30 7.94 -9.44
C ALA A 9 -16.38 8.38 -10.90
N ASP A 10 -15.71 9.48 -11.27
CA ASP A 10 -15.65 9.96 -12.65
C ASP A 10 -14.88 8.99 -13.56
N ALA A 11 -13.74 8.46 -13.11
CA ALA A 11 -13.00 7.45 -13.87
C ALA A 11 -13.81 6.16 -14.11
N ARG A 12 -14.64 5.76 -13.15
CA ARG A 12 -15.57 4.63 -13.30
C ARG A 12 -16.70 4.93 -14.28
N ARG A 13 -17.22 6.17 -14.30
CA ARG A 13 -18.20 6.62 -15.32
C ARG A 13 -17.60 6.57 -16.72
N ASP A 14 -16.38 7.10 -16.89
CA ASP A 14 -15.63 7.05 -18.15
C ASP A 14 -15.42 5.61 -18.64
N LEU A 15 -15.02 4.71 -17.75
CA LEU A 15 -14.84 3.30 -18.08
C LEU A 15 -16.16 2.64 -18.50
N LYS A 16 -17.28 3.01 -17.87
CA LYS A 16 -18.61 2.52 -18.25
C LYS A 16 -19.01 2.98 -19.64
N SER A 17 -18.78 4.25 -19.98
CA SER A 17 -19.01 4.77 -21.34
C SER A 17 -18.14 4.07 -22.37
N ALA A 18 -16.83 3.99 -22.13
CA ALA A 18 -15.89 3.33 -23.04
C ALA A 18 -16.26 1.86 -23.30
N LYS A 19 -16.76 1.14 -22.29
CA LYS A 19 -17.27 -0.23 -22.44
C LYS A 19 -18.55 -0.30 -23.28
N ALA A 20 -19.42 0.70 -23.19
CA ALA A 20 -20.62 0.78 -24.03
C ALA A 20 -20.23 1.03 -25.49
N ASP A 21 -19.33 1.98 -25.74
CA ASP A 21 -18.86 2.30 -27.09
C ASP A 21 -18.14 1.11 -27.75
N ALA A 22 -17.33 0.39 -26.97
CA ALA A 22 -16.66 -0.82 -27.44
C ALA A 22 -17.63 -1.98 -27.80
N LYS A 23 -18.82 -2.03 -27.17
CA LYS A 23 -19.86 -3.02 -27.54
C LYS A 23 -20.51 -2.71 -28.89
N VAL A 24 -20.61 -1.42 -29.23
CA VAL A 24 -21.23 -0.95 -30.47
C VAL A 24 -20.26 -1.08 -31.63
N MET A 25 -19.05 -0.50 -31.53
CA MET A 25 -18.09 -0.47 -32.64
C MET A 25 -17.26 -1.75 -32.80
N LYS A 26 -16.99 -2.49 -31.71
CA LYS A 26 -16.22 -3.76 -31.68
C LYS A 26 -14.86 -3.73 -32.37
N ASP A 27 -14.25 -2.56 -32.52
CA ASP A 27 -12.98 -2.38 -33.21
C ASP A 27 -11.78 -2.38 -32.24
N ALA A 28 -10.57 -2.50 -32.79
CA ALA A 28 -9.35 -2.58 -31.98
C ALA A 28 -9.04 -1.27 -31.22
N LYS A 29 -9.49 -0.11 -31.71
CA LYS A 29 -9.24 1.19 -31.08
C LYS A 29 -10.06 1.33 -29.81
N THR A 30 -11.36 1.00 -29.85
CA THR A 30 -12.23 1.06 -28.66
C THR A 30 -11.78 0.07 -27.58
N LYS A 31 -11.30 -1.13 -27.94
CA LYS A 31 -10.69 -2.07 -26.98
C LYS A 31 -9.47 -1.48 -26.25
N LYS A 32 -8.57 -0.78 -26.97
CA LYS A 32 -7.42 -0.10 -26.35
C LYS A 32 -7.84 1.02 -25.40
N VAL A 33 -8.90 1.77 -25.73
CA VAL A 33 -9.43 2.83 -24.84
C VAL A 33 -10.02 2.23 -23.55
N VAL A 34 -10.75 1.12 -23.64
CA VAL A 34 -11.25 0.43 -22.44
C VAL A 34 -10.11 -0.04 -21.55
N GLU A 35 -9.04 -0.57 -22.14
CA GLU A 35 -7.84 -1.03 -21.41
C GLU A 35 -7.15 0.11 -20.66
N SER A 36 -6.95 1.25 -21.32
CA SER A 36 -6.33 2.43 -20.69
C SER A 36 -7.19 3.02 -19.57
N LYS A 37 -8.51 3.13 -19.77
CA LYS A 37 -9.45 3.58 -18.74
C LYS A 37 -9.54 2.60 -17.57
N LYS A 38 -9.45 1.29 -17.83
CA LYS A 38 -9.40 0.28 -16.76
C LYS A 38 -8.15 0.43 -15.91
N LYS A 39 -6.98 0.60 -16.53
CA LYS A 39 -5.72 0.89 -15.82
C LYS A 39 -5.80 2.18 -14.99
N ALA A 40 -6.44 3.22 -15.52
CA ALA A 40 -6.64 4.47 -14.80
C ALA A 40 -7.49 4.28 -13.54
N VAL A 41 -8.59 3.53 -13.63
CA VAL A 41 -9.42 3.17 -12.48
C VAL A 41 -8.62 2.39 -11.44
N GLN A 42 -7.89 1.36 -11.84
CA GLN A 42 -7.05 0.56 -10.93
C GLN A 42 -6.04 1.42 -10.17
N ARG A 43 -5.33 2.32 -10.87
CA ARG A 43 -4.38 3.24 -10.23
C ARG A 43 -5.06 4.17 -9.23
N LEU A 44 -6.25 4.67 -9.52
CA LEU A 44 -6.99 5.53 -8.61
C LEU A 44 -7.51 4.77 -7.38
N GLU A 45 -7.90 3.51 -7.55
CA GLU A 45 -8.29 2.61 -6.45
C GLU A 45 -7.13 2.35 -5.50
N GLU A 46 -5.95 2.02 -6.02
CA GLU A 46 -4.73 1.83 -5.21
C GLU A 46 -4.35 3.11 -4.44
N GLN A 47 -4.44 4.27 -5.08
CA GLN A 47 -4.17 5.56 -4.43
C GLN A 47 -5.18 5.88 -3.34
N LEU A 48 -6.46 5.60 -3.56
CA LEU A 48 -7.50 5.81 -2.56
C LEU A 48 -7.30 4.88 -1.37
N MET A 49 -7.07 3.60 -1.61
CA MET A 49 -6.80 2.61 -0.56
C MET A 49 -5.62 3.05 0.32
N LYS A 50 -4.52 3.52 -0.30
CA LYS A 50 -3.37 4.03 0.44
C LYS A 50 -3.72 5.24 1.33
N LEU A 51 -4.54 6.16 0.85
CA LEU A 51 -4.95 7.33 1.62
C LEU A 51 -5.87 6.97 2.78
N GLU A 52 -6.78 6.01 2.58
CA GLU A 52 -7.68 5.54 3.63
C GLU A 52 -6.90 4.83 4.75
N VAL A 53 -5.97 3.93 4.38
CA VAL A 53 -5.08 3.27 5.36
C VAL A 53 -4.28 4.30 6.16
N GLN A 54 -3.72 5.33 5.50
CA GLN A 54 -2.97 6.39 6.19
C GLN A 54 -3.84 7.25 7.11
N ALA A 55 -5.10 7.47 6.77
CA ALA A 55 -6.01 8.25 7.62
C ALA A 55 -6.40 7.45 8.87
N THR A 56 -6.72 6.16 8.71
CA THR A 56 -7.00 5.27 9.84
C THR A 56 -5.81 5.18 10.78
N ASP A 57 -4.61 4.93 10.24
CA ASP A 57 -3.38 4.80 11.03
C ASP A 57 -3.08 6.09 11.84
N ARG A 58 -3.39 7.27 11.30
CA ARG A 58 -3.23 8.54 12.04
C ARG A 58 -4.26 8.73 13.15
N GLU A 59 -5.51 8.35 12.91
CA GLU A 59 -6.57 8.53 13.90
C GLU A 59 -6.40 7.55 15.07
N GLU A 60 -6.10 6.29 14.77
CA GLU A 60 -5.86 5.26 15.80
C GLU A 60 -4.62 5.57 16.65
N ASN A 61 -3.57 6.13 16.05
CA ASN A 61 -2.34 6.47 16.77
C ASN A 61 -2.36 7.86 17.43
N LYS A 62 -3.47 8.61 17.36
CA LYS A 62 -3.55 10.00 17.85
C LYS A 62 -3.21 10.15 19.33
N GLN A 63 -3.49 9.12 20.13
CA GLN A 63 -3.24 9.08 21.58
C GLN A 63 -2.18 8.05 21.99
N ILE A 64 -1.53 7.38 21.03
CA ILE A 64 -0.66 6.22 21.29
C ILE A 64 0.78 6.53 20.84
N ALA A 65 1.73 6.40 21.77
CA ALA A 65 3.15 6.56 21.48
C ALA A 65 3.81 5.19 21.21
N LEU A 66 3.99 4.84 19.94
CA LEU A 66 4.57 3.54 19.52
C LEU A 66 6.11 3.46 19.66
N GLY A 67 6.80 4.58 19.88
CA GLY A 67 8.27 4.63 19.80
C GLY A 67 8.97 3.79 20.87
N THR A 68 8.49 3.84 22.12
CA THR A 68 9.15 3.18 23.26
C THR A 68 9.05 1.66 23.15
N SER A 69 7.86 1.12 22.84
CA SER A 69 7.66 -0.32 22.66
C SER A 69 8.48 -0.86 21.50
N LYS A 70 8.44 -0.16 20.36
CA LYS A 70 9.21 -0.52 19.17
C LYS A 70 10.72 -0.59 19.38
N LEU A 71 11.26 0.25 20.26
CA LEU A 71 12.70 0.35 20.48
C LEU A 71 13.23 -0.55 21.59
N ASN A 72 12.39 -0.88 22.58
CA ASN A 72 12.86 -1.41 23.85
C ASN A 72 12.10 -2.65 24.35
N TYR A 73 10.88 -2.90 23.87
CA TYR A 73 10.03 -3.98 24.41
C TYR A 73 9.63 -5.03 23.37
N LEU A 74 9.92 -4.81 22.09
CA LEU A 74 9.72 -5.78 21.02
C LEU A 74 11.08 -6.32 20.58
N ASP A 75 11.18 -7.65 20.44
CA ASP A 75 12.36 -8.26 19.83
C ASP A 75 12.40 -7.87 18.34
N PRO A 76 13.45 -7.17 17.88
CA PRO A 76 13.55 -6.70 16.50
C PRO A 76 13.54 -7.86 15.49
N ARG A 77 13.91 -9.07 15.89
CA ARG A 77 13.92 -10.27 15.04
C ARG A 77 12.52 -10.68 14.60
N ILE A 78 11.51 -10.50 15.45
CA ILE A 78 10.09 -10.70 15.10
C ILE A 78 9.71 -9.81 13.90
N THR A 79 10.12 -8.53 13.96
CA THR A 79 9.83 -7.57 12.89
C THR A 79 10.64 -7.88 11.63
N VAL A 80 11.90 -8.27 11.75
CA VAL A 80 12.77 -8.64 10.62
C VAL A 80 12.22 -9.87 9.89
N ALA A 81 11.85 -10.92 10.64
CA ALA A 81 11.28 -12.14 10.08
C ALA A 81 9.98 -11.86 9.33
N TRP A 82 9.09 -11.06 9.91
CA TRP A 82 7.87 -10.61 9.25
C TRP A 82 8.16 -9.81 7.96
N CYS A 83 9.16 -8.92 7.98
CA CYS A 83 9.56 -8.16 6.79
C CYS A 83 10.06 -9.07 5.67
N LYS A 84 10.90 -10.07 5.99
CA LYS A 84 11.40 -11.05 5.02
C LYS A 84 10.26 -11.89 4.44
N LYS A 85 9.42 -12.47 5.32
CA LYS A 85 8.29 -13.33 4.97
C LYS A 85 7.30 -12.70 3.99
N TRP A 86 7.04 -11.39 4.14
CA TRP A 86 6.07 -10.66 3.30
C TRP A 86 6.72 -9.75 2.26
N GLY A 87 8.06 -9.79 2.10
CA GLY A 87 8.79 -8.95 1.17
C GLY A 87 8.63 -7.44 1.44
N VAL A 88 8.38 -7.06 2.69
CA VAL A 88 8.25 -5.66 3.10
C VAL A 88 9.64 -5.07 3.32
N PRO A 89 10.02 -3.97 2.65
CA PRO A 89 11.34 -3.38 2.85
C PRO A 89 11.51 -2.88 4.29
N ILE A 90 12.60 -3.28 4.95
CA ILE A 90 12.85 -3.00 6.37
C ILE A 90 12.91 -1.49 6.67
N GLU A 91 13.28 -0.67 5.68
CA GLU A 91 13.29 0.79 5.77
C GLU A 91 11.90 1.42 5.89
N LYS A 92 10.83 0.69 5.55
CA LYS A 92 9.45 1.11 5.81
C LYS A 92 9.07 0.98 7.27
N ILE A 93 9.72 0.06 8.00
CA ILE A 93 9.46 -0.16 9.41
C ILE A 93 10.48 0.57 10.27
N TYR A 94 11.78 0.38 10.04
CA TYR A 94 12.84 1.02 10.81
C TYR A 94 13.49 2.17 10.04
N ASN A 95 13.62 3.34 10.69
CA ASN A 95 14.40 4.45 10.16
C ASN A 95 15.91 4.18 10.21
N LYS A 96 16.75 5.09 9.70
CA LYS A 96 18.21 4.89 9.62
C LYS A 96 18.83 4.51 10.97
N THR A 97 18.59 5.31 12.01
CA THR A 97 19.14 5.08 13.37
C THR A 97 18.65 3.78 13.99
N GLN A 98 17.39 3.41 13.73
CA GLN A 98 16.82 2.13 14.21
C GLN A 98 17.47 0.93 13.53
N ARG A 99 17.75 1.02 12.22
CA ARG A 99 18.45 -0.05 11.50
C ARG A 99 19.89 -0.22 11.97
N GLU A 100 20.57 0.88 12.30
CA GLU A 100 21.90 0.84 12.91
C GLU A 100 21.86 0.15 14.29
N LYS A 101 20.88 0.51 15.15
CA LYS A 101 20.68 -0.14 16.46
C LYS A 101 20.41 -1.64 16.35
N PHE A 102 19.61 -2.05 15.36
CA PHE A 102 19.16 -3.43 15.18
C PHE A 102 19.89 -4.17 14.06
N ALA A 103 21.08 -3.71 13.67
CA ALA A 103 21.85 -4.30 12.58
C ALA A 103 22.12 -5.80 12.80
N TRP A 104 22.41 -6.19 14.05
CA TRP A 104 22.61 -7.58 14.44
C TRP A 104 21.39 -8.45 14.10
N ALA A 105 20.18 -7.97 14.40
CA ALA A 105 18.94 -8.71 14.14
C ALA A 105 18.65 -8.80 12.64
N ILE A 106 18.91 -7.73 11.88
CA ILE A 106 18.67 -7.68 10.43
C ILE A 106 19.54 -8.72 9.70
N ASP A 107 20.81 -8.85 10.10
CA ASP A 107 21.78 -9.74 9.47
C ASP A 107 21.50 -11.22 9.80
N MET A 108 21.25 -11.53 11.08
CA MET A 108 21.23 -12.92 11.56
C MET A 108 19.87 -13.64 11.52
N THR A 109 18.79 -12.95 11.18
CA THR A 109 17.42 -13.48 11.39
C THR A 109 16.77 -13.90 10.09
N ASP A 110 16.31 -15.14 10.01
CA ASP A 110 15.54 -15.66 8.88
C ASP A 110 14.03 -15.41 9.02
N GLU A 111 13.27 -15.71 7.97
CA GLU A 111 11.83 -15.46 7.91
C GLU A 111 10.98 -16.36 8.84
N ASP A 112 11.56 -17.46 9.29
CA ASP A 112 10.91 -18.47 10.15
C ASP A 112 11.23 -18.32 11.64
N TYR A 113 11.78 -17.18 12.05
CA TYR A 113 12.11 -16.92 13.45
C TYR A 113 10.85 -16.93 14.35
N GLU A 114 10.90 -17.70 15.43
CA GLU A 114 9.93 -17.70 16.54
C GLU A 114 10.60 -17.20 17.83
N PHE A 115 9.87 -16.39 18.61
CA PHE A 115 10.34 -15.76 19.85
C PHE A 115 10.10 -16.66 21.07
#